data_AF-A0A357N8L9-F1
#
_entry.id   AF-A0A357N8L9-F1
#
_cell.length_a   1.000
_cell.length_b   1.000
_cell.length_c   1.000
_cell.angle_alpha   90.00
_cell.angle_beta   90.00
_cell.angle_gamma   90.00
#
_symmetry.space_group_name_H-M   'P 1'
#
loop_
_entity.id
_entity.type
_entity.pdbx_description
1 polymer ?
#
loop_
_entity_poly.entity_id
_entity_poly.type
_entity_poly.pdbx_seq_one_letter_code
_entity_poly.pdbx_strand_id
1 'polypeptide(L)' 'ILVGGTMGLKELHAIISDLPEGTAEIMVHPGANNTLLRRAYPWDYHWEEELRALKDGDILKLVSNNDIKLINYRQF' A
#
# COMPACT_ATOMS: atom_id res chain seq x y z
N ILE A 1 11.61 0.64 10.84
CA ILE A 1 10.41 0.04 11.48
C ILE A 1 9.23 0.42 10.61
N LEU A 2 8.69 -0.52 9.81
CA LEU A 2 7.40 -0.34 9.15
C LEU A 2 6.34 -0.45 10.23
N VAL A 3 5.69 0.67 10.55
CA VAL A 3 4.60 0.71 11.52
C VAL A 3 3.38 0.10 10.80
N GLY A 4 3.06 -1.16 11.11
CA GLY A 4 1.80 -1.75 10.67
C GLY A 4 0.65 -0.87 11.17
N GLY A 5 -0.17 -0.33 10.25
CA GLY A 5 -1.13 0.73 10.60
C GLY A 5 -1.11 1.95 9.69
N THR A 6 0.00 2.22 9.00
CA THR A 6 0.24 3.53 8.37
C THR A 6 0.72 3.43 6.93
N MET A 7 0.13 2.58 6.09
CA MET A 7 0.45 2.56 4.65
C MET A 7 -0.23 3.73 3.94
N GLY A 8 0.22 4.95 4.22
CA GLY A 8 -0.20 6.16 3.54
C GLY A 8 0.60 6.39 2.25
N LEU A 9 0.32 7.51 1.59
CA LEU A 9 1.00 7.90 0.36
C LEU A 9 2.52 8.05 0.55
N LYS A 10 2.93 8.64 1.67
CA LYS A 10 4.35 8.88 1.99
C LYS A 10 5.10 7.57 2.19
N GLU A 11 4.52 6.65 2.95
CA GLU A 11 5.13 5.37 3.28
C GLU A 11 5.20 4.48 2.04
N LEU A 12 4.12 4.43 1.25
CA LEU A 12 4.10 3.67 0.00
C LEU A 12 5.11 4.21 -1.03
N HIS A 13 5.21 5.53 -1.16
CA HIS A 13 6.24 6.16 -2.00
C HIS A 13 7.64 5.77 -1.53
N ALA A 14 7.93 5.88 -0.23
CA ALA A 14 9.25 5.55 0.32
C ALA A 14 9.63 4.08 0.06
N ILE A 15 8.68 3.15 0.24
CA ILE A 15 8.91 1.73 -0.03
C ILE A 15 9.23 1.52 -1.51
N ILE A 16 8.38 2.03 -2.42
CA ILE A 16 8.55 1.83 -3.88
C ILE A 16 9.84 2.46 -4.39
N SER A 17 10.27 3.59 -3.82
CA SER A 17 11.53 4.24 -4.18
C SER A 17 12.78 3.45 -3.77
N ASP A 18 12.69 2.58 -2.76
CA ASP A 18 13.84 1.87 -2.17
C ASP A 18 13.69 0.34 -2.25
N LEU A 19 12.84 -0.15 -3.16
CA LEU A 19 12.68 -1.60 -3.35
C LEU A 19 13.98 -2.22 -3.89
N PRO A 20 14.51 -3.28 -3.25
CA PRO A 20 15.66 -3.99 -3.77
C PRO A 20 15.29 -4.79 -5.03
N GLU A 21 16.31 -5.16 -5.82
CA GLU A 21 16.11 -6.11 -6.92
C GLU A 21 15.55 -7.45 -6.42
N GLY A 22 14.68 -8.04 -7.24
CA GLY A 22 14.08 -9.34 -6.98
C GLY A 22 12.57 -9.25 -6.89
N THR A 23 11.99 -10.01 -5.97
CA THR A 23 10.54 -10.07 -5.78
C THR A 23 10.18 -9.74 -4.35
N ALA A 24 9.29 -8.76 -4.19
CA ALA A 24 8.79 -8.30 -2.91
C ALA A 24 7.26 -8.42 -2.85
N GLU A 25 6.76 -8.62 -1.64
CA GLU A 25 5.34 -8.59 -1.33
C GLU A 25 5.09 -7.47 -0.31
N ILE A 26 4.09 -6.63 -0.58
CA ILE A 26 3.63 -5.60 0.35
C ILE A 26 2.22 -5.97 0.78
N MET A 27 2.04 -6.33 2.04
CA MET A 27 0.72 -6.58 2.61
C MET A 27 0.05 -5.26 3.00
N VAL A 28 -1.21 -5.12 2.61
CA VAL A 28 -2.02 -3.92 2.81
C VAL A 28 -3.45 -4.31 3.22
N HIS A 29 -4.16 -3.42 3.88
CA HIS A 29 -5.53 -3.62 4.35
C HIS A 29 -6.46 -2.47 3.90
N PRO A 30 -6.58 -2.18 2.59
CA PRO A 30 -7.41 -1.07 2.13
C PRO A 30 -8.87 -1.27 2.50
N GLY A 31 -9.56 -0.18 2.84
CA GLY A 31 -10.99 -0.19 3.12
C GLY A 31 -11.68 1.11 2.75
N ALA A 32 -12.96 1.03 2.43
CA ALA A 32 -13.71 2.14 1.83
C ALA A 32 -14.41 3.05 2.85
N ASN A 33 -14.42 2.70 4.14
CA ASN A 33 -15.13 3.47 5.16
C ASN A 33 -14.57 3.22 6.56
N ASN A 34 -13.78 4.16 7.06
CA ASN A 34 -13.17 4.11 8.39
C ASN A 34 -14.24 4.09 9.49
N THR A 35 -15.36 4.79 9.31
CA THR A 35 -16.43 4.85 10.33
C THR A 35 -17.08 3.48 10.55
N LEU A 36 -17.42 2.77 9.47
CA LEU A 36 -17.99 1.43 9.54
C LEU A 36 -16.95 0.41 10.01
N LEU A 37 -15.73 0.48 9.47
CA LEU A 37 -14.67 -0.47 9.80
C LEU A 37 -14.22 -0.33 11.25
N ARG A 38 -14.12 0.89 11.79
CA ARG A 38 -13.78 1.12 13.21
C ARG A 38 -14.81 0.54 14.18
N ARG A 39 -16.08 0.40 13.76
CA ARG A 39 -17.12 -0.29 14.57
C ARG A 39 -16.88 -1.80 14.66
N ALA A 40 -16.41 -2.42 13.58
CA ALA A 40 -16.09 -3.84 13.55
C ALA A 40 -14.71 -4.15 14.12
N TYR A 41 -13.77 -3.20 13.98
CA TYR A 41 -12.36 -3.36 14.25
C TYR A 41 -11.82 -2.14 15.03
N PRO A 42 -11.87 -2.14 16.38
CA PRO A 42 -11.62 -0.95 17.19
C PRO A 42 -10.13 -0.67 17.45
N TRP A 43 -9.23 -1.03 16.53
CA TRP A 43 -7.78 -0.83 16.67
C TRP A 43 -7.27 0.44 15.95
N ASP A 44 -8.19 1.34 15.60
CA ASP A 44 -7.93 2.67 15.02
C ASP A 44 -7.00 2.69 13.80
N TYR A 45 -7.34 1.87 12.79
CA TYR A 45 -6.60 1.83 11.53
C TYR A 45 -7.09 2.89 10.54
N HIS A 46 -6.23 3.25 9.59
CA HIS A 46 -6.48 4.25 8.55
C HIS A 46 -6.77 3.59 7.18
N TRP A 47 -7.88 2.87 7.09
CA TRP A 47 -8.23 2.05 5.92
C TRP A 47 -8.47 2.86 4.65
N GLU A 48 -9.16 4.00 4.76
CA GLU A 48 -9.49 4.87 3.63
C GLU A 48 -8.24 5.57 3.08
N GLU A 49 -7.31 5.92 3.96
CA GLU A 49 -6.04 6.53 3.60
C GLU A 49 -5.16 5.54 2.84
N GLU A 50 -5.08 4.29 3.29
CA GLU A 50 -4.38 3.22 2.58
C GLU A 50 -5.03 2.93 1.22
N LEU A 51 -6.36 2.87 1.15
CA LEU A 51 -7.08 2.72 -0.12
C LEU A 51 -6.80 3.91 -1.06
N ARG A 52 -6.72 5.14 -0.55
CA ARG A 52 -6.38 6.32 -1.35
C ARG A 52 -4.95 6.22 -1.88
N ALA A 53 -3.98 5.83 -1.05
CA ALA A 53 -2.59 5.68 -1.45
C ALA A 53 -2.41 4.64 -2.57
N LEU A 54 -3.08 3.48 -2.46
CA LEU A 54 -3.03 2.42 -3.47
C LEU A 54 -3.69 2.80 -4.81
N LYS A 55 -4.59 3.79 -4.81
CA LYS A 55 -5.27 4.29 -6.00
C LYS A 55 -4.63 5.58 -6.55
N ASP A 56 -3.55 6.05 -5.93
CA ASP A 56 -2.90 7.30 -6.32
C ASP A 56 -2.17 7.16 -7.66
N GLY A 57 -2.40 8.10 -8.57
CA GLY A 57 -1.81 8.07 -9.90
C GLY A 57 -0.29 8.31 -9.90
N ASP A 58 0.24 9.03 -8.91
CA ASP A 58 1.67 9.29 -8.81
C ASP A 58 2.43 8.07 -8.28
N ILE A 59 1.78 7.26 -7.44
CA ILE A 59 2.30 5.93 -7.07
C ILE A 59 2.39 5.02 -8.30
N LEU A 60 1.35 4.99 -9.14
CA LEU A 60 1.39 4.18 -10.37
C LEU A 60 2.49 4.64 -11.34
N LYS A 61 2.71 5.95 -11.48
CA LYS A 61 3.83 6.49 -12.26
C LYS A 61 5.18 6.08 -11.65
N LEU A 62 5.33 6.15 -10.33
CA LEU A 62 6.56 5.77 -9.65
C LEU A 62 6.89 4.28 -9.88
N VAL A 63 5.90 3.39 -9.77
CA VAL A 63 6.04 1.96 -10.11
C VAL A 63 6.55 1.80 -11.54
N SER A 64 5.96 2.51 -12.50
CA SER A 64 6.37 2.45 -13.91
C SER A 64 7.77 3.01 -14.14
N ASN A 65 8.14 4.10 -13.47
CA ASN A 65 9.44 4.76 -13.64
C ASN A 65 10.59 3.95 -13.04
N ASN A 66 10.30 3.10 -12.05
CA ASN A 66 11.25 2.20 -11.42
C ASN A 66 11.28 0.81 -12.09
N ASP A 67 10.64 0.64 -13.25
CA ASP A 67 10.54 -0.63 -13.99
C ASP A 67 9.99 -1.80 -13.12
N ILE A 68 9.15 -1.47 -12.13
CA ILE A 68 8.57 -2.46 -11.23
C ILE A 68 7.41 -3.15 -11.95
N LYS A 69 7.50 -4.48 -12.07
CA LYS A 69 6.43 -5.31 -12.61
C LYS A 69 5.49 -5.75 -11.50
N LEU A 70 4.24 -5.29 -11.54
CA LEU A 70 3.18 -5.83 -10.69
C LEU A 70 2.82 -7.25 -11.14
N ILE A 71 2.92 -8.21 -10.24
CA ILE A 71 2.61 -9.62 -10.47
C ILE A 71 1.58 -10.14 -9.48
N ASN A 72 1.05 -11.33 -9.76
CA ASN A 72 0.25 -12.11 -8.82
C ASN A 72 0.85 -13.51 -8.63
N TYR A 73 0.39 -14.23 -7.60
CA TYR A 73 0.93 -15.55 -7.24
C TYR A 73 0.84 -16.63 -8.32
N ARG A 74 0.04 -16.45 -9.38
CA ARG A 74 -0.01 -17.41 -10.50
C ARG A 74 1.17 -17.28 -11.46
N GLN A 75 1.98 -16.23 -11.32
CA GLN A 75 3.12 -15.93 -12.18
C GLN A 75 4.46 -16.33 -11.54
N PHE A 76 4.41 -16.96 -10.37
CA PHE A 76 5.53 -17.66 -9.75
C PHE A 76 5.59 -19.11 -10.20
#